data_AF-A0ABC9UZU2-F1
#
_entry.id   AF-A0ABC9UZU2-F1
#
_cell.length_a   1.000
_cell.length_b   1.000
_cell.length_c   1.000
_cell.angle_alpha   90.00
_cell.angle_beta   90.00
_cell.angle_gamma   90.00
#
_symmetry.space_group_name_H-M   'P 1'
#
loop_
_entity.id
_entity.type
_entity.pdbx_description
1 polymer ?
#
loop_
_entity_poly.entity_id
_entity_poly.type
_entity_poly.pdbx_seq_one_letter_code
_entity_poly.pdbx_strand_id
1 'polypeptide(L)'
;MDLSKAVQLAIVFSGVFLWIGMLTGVWKYWQIRRSELSRAHYYVDIAHRSSLLYAAATLILAVLSYFTILNEDIALWCVLANILFFSFSILVYIIHGFLQDTTNQFKQPHRLGHFSLPAWLMTFMMFALIITELLATAILVMGTILLFLSK
;
A
#
# COMPACT_ATOMS: atom_id res chain seq x y z
N MET A 1 0.59 28.72 -1.03
CA MET A 1 0.68 27.78 -2.15
C MET A 1 -0.45 26.80 -1.94
N ASP A 2 -1.50 26.88 -2.76
CA ASP A 2 -2.70 26.06 -2.56
C ASP A 2 -2.50 24.72 -3.27
N LEU A 3 -2.31 23.67 -2.48
CA LEU A 3 -2.17 22.29 -2.97
C LEU A 3 -3.56 21.69 -3.19
N SER A 4 -3.74 20.93 -4.26
CA SER A 4 -4.97 20.14 -4.46
C SER A 4 -5.15 19.10 -3.35
N LYS A 5 -6.39 18.67 -3.12
CA LYS A 5 -6.69 17.65 -2.08
C LYS A 5 -5.94 16.34 -2.33
N ALA A 6 -5.78 15.96 -3.60
CA ALA A 6 -5.02 14.77 -4.00
C ALA A 6 -3.58 14.81 -3.48
N VAL A 7 -2.89 15.95 -3.69
CA VAL A 7 -1.50 16.13 -3.26
C VAL A 7 -1.39 16.17 -1.74
N GLN A 8 -2.27 16.92 -1.06
CA GLN A 8 -2.28 17.00 0.40
C GLN A 8 -2.43 15.62 1.04
N LEU A 9 -3.40 14.85 0.55
CA LEU A 9 -3.68 13.51 1.08
C LEU A 9 -2.52 12.54 0.83
N ALA A 10 -1.96 12.55 -0.38
CA ALA A 10 -0.83 11.70 -0.73
C ALA A 10 0.41 12.00 0.13
N ILE A 11 0.71 13.28 0.40
CA ILE A 11 1.81 13.66 1.29
C ILE A 11 1.57 13.14 2.72
N VAL A 12 0.36 13.35 3.26
CA VAL A 12 0.03 12.87 4.62
C VAL A 12 0.15 11.35 4.70
N PHE A 13 -0.41 10.61 3.75
CA PHE A 13 -0.36 9.14 3.76
C PHE A 13 1.04 8.59 3.49
N SER A 14 1.86 9.28 2.69
CA SER A 14 3.28 8.94 2.56
C SER A 14 3.97 8.98 3.94
N GLY A 15 3.74 10.03 4.72
CA GLY A 15 4.24 10.13 6.09
C GLY A 15 3.67 9.07 7.02
N VAL A 16 2.38 8.77 6.93
CA VAL A 16 1.73 7.71 7.73
C VAL A 16 2.33 6.33 7.42
N PHE A 17 2.48 5.97 6.14
CA PHE A 17 3.11 4.70 5.76
C PHE A 17 4.57 4.61 6.19
N LEU A 18 5.32 5.72 6.14
CA LEU A 18 6.68 5.78 6.67
C LEU A 18 6.69 5.47 8.17
N TRP A 19 5.81 6.11 8.94
CA TRP A 19 5.67 5.87 10.38
C TRP A 19 5.27 4.43 10.70
N ILE A 20 4.31 3.85 9.96
CA ILE A 20 3.93 2.44 10.11
C ILE A 20 5.13 1.54 9.80
N GLY A 21 5.91 1.85 8.77
CA GLY A 21 7.16 1.17 8.45
C GLY A 21 8.16 1.21 9.61
N MET A 22 8.33 2.36 10.25
CA MET A 22 9.22 2.48 11.42
C MET A 22 8.72 1.64 12.61
N LEU A 23 7.43 1.72 12.95
CA LEU A 23 6.84 0.96 14.06
C LEU A 23 6.91 -0.56 13.84
N THR A 24 6.56 -1.02 12.64
CA THR A 24 6.70 -2.43 12.25
C THR A 24 8.17 -2.86 12.20
N GLY A 25 9.11 -1.94 11.93
CA GLY A 25 10.54 -2.15 12.06
C GLY A 25 10.98 -2.41 13.50
N VAL A 26 10.47 -1.65 14.46
CA VAL A 26 10.70 -1.89 15.90
C VAL A 26 10.15 -3.26 16.31
N TRP A 27 8.93 -3.58 15.88
CA TRP A 27 8.32 -4.90 16.14
C TRP A 27 9.14 -6.06 15.52
N LYS A 28 9.57 -5.91 14.28
CA LYS A 28 10.47 -6.85 13.59
C LYS A 28 11.76 -7.07 14.38
N TYR A 29 12.42 -5.99 14.80
CA TYR A 29 13.64 -6.07 15.58
C TYR A 29 13.44 -6.82 16.89
N TRP A 30 12.33 -6.53 17.58
CA TRP A 30 11.96 -7.21 18.82
C TRP A 30 11.77 -8.72 18.63
N GLN A 31 11.13 -9.15 17.54
CA GLN A 31 11.00 -10.59 17.23
C GLN A 31 12.36 -11.25 16.91
N ILE A 32 13.20 -10.58 16.11
CA ILE A 32 14.55 -11.07 15.77
C ILE A 32 15.39 -11.29 17.03
N ARG A 33 15.33 -10.36 17.99
CA ARG A 33 16.09 -10.47 19.25
C ARG A 33 15.66 -11.63 20.15
N ARG A 34 14.44 -12.15 19.96
CA ARG A 34 13.84 -13.19 20.81
C ARG A 34 13.76 -14.57 20.13
N SER A 35 14.02 -14.65 18.83
CA SER A 35 13.95 -15.91 18.10
C SER A 35 15.31 -16.59 18.00
N GLU A 36 15.33 -17.91 18.14
CA GLU A 36 16.56 -18.72 18.04
C GLU A 36 17.26 -18.55 16.69
N LEU A 37 16.47 -18.40 15.63
CA LEU A 37 16.97 -18.22 14.26
C LEU A 37 17.26 -16.75 13.90
N SER A 38 17.09 -15.81 14.83
CA SER A 38 17.26 -14.37 14.59
C SER A 38 16.43 -13.85 13.40
N ARG A 39 15.18 -14.32 13.30
CA ARG A 39 14.21 -13.96 12.25
C ARG A 39 12.88 -13.53 12.84
N ALA A 40 12.24 -12.56 12.19
CA ALA A 40 10.86 -12.20 12.45
C ALA A 40 9.90 -13.10 11.66
N HIS A 41 8.63 -13.11 12.05
CA HIS A 41 7.58 -13.76 11.28
C HIS A 41 7.48 -13.14 9.88
N TYR A 42 7.20 -13.96 8.87
CA TYR A 42 7.25 -13.56 7.46
C TYR A 42 6.40 -12.32 7.17
N TYR A 43 5.17 -12.27 7.70
CA TYR A 43 4.27 -11.13 7.50
C TYR A 43 4.65 -9.86 8.28
N VAL A 44 5.45 -9.98 9.35
CA VAL A 44 6.01 -8.81 10.03
C VAL A 44 7.09 -8.16 9.16
N ASP A 45 7.93 -8.98 8.50
CA ASP A 45 8.91 -8.50 7.53
C ASP A 45 8.25 -7.87 6.30
N ILE A 46 7.20 -8.49 5.76
CA ILE A 46 6.42 -7.93 4.66
C ILE A 46 5.76 -6.61 5.07
N ALA A 47 5.04 -6.56 6.20
CA ALA A 47 4.37 -5.35 6.66
C ALA A 47 5.34 -4.16 6.75
N HIS A 48 6.54 -4.40 7.30
CA HIS A 48 7.60 -3.41 7.37
C HIS A 48 8.07 -2.93 6.00
N ARG A 49 8.48 -3.85 5.13
CA ARG A 49 9.01 -3.49 3.80
C ARG A 49 7.96 -2.81 2.93
N SER A 50 6.75 -3.37 2.88
CA SER A 50 5.65 -2.83 2.11
C SER A 50 5.28 -1.42 2.58
N SER A 51 5.25 -1.15 3.89
CA SER A 51 4.94 0.19 4.40
C SER A 51 5.97 1.22 3.94
N LEU A 52 7.26 0.89 3.95
CA LEU A 52 8.31 1.80 3.46
C LEU A 52 8.23 2.02 1.93
N LEU A 53 7.94 0.97 1.16
CA LEU A 53 7.77 1.07 -0.29
C LEU A 53 6.52 1.89 -0.65
N TYR A 54 5.41 1.68 0.06
CA TYR A 54 4.17 2.42 -0.16
C TYR A 54 4.28 3.86 0.32
N ALA A 55 5.11 4.17 1.31
CA ALA A 55 5.43 5.55 1.66
C ALA A 55 6.06 6.30 0.47
N ALA A 56 7.09 5.70 -0.15
CA ALA A 56 7.74 6.26 -1.32
C ALA A 56 6.79 6.32 -2.54
N ALA A 57 6.05 5.24 -2.80
CA ALA A 57 5.08 5.20 -3.89
C ALA A 57 4.01 6.29 -3.74
N THR A 58 3.48 6.50 -2.52
CA THR A 58 2.47 7.53 -2.28
C THR A 58 3.04 8.93 -2.48
N LEU A 59 4.31 9.16 -2.15
CA LEU A 59 4.98 10.43 -2.48
C LEU A 59 5.11 10.62 -4.00
N ILE A 60 5.40 9.55 -4.76
CA ILE A 60 5.40 9.60 -6.23
C ILE A 60 4.00 9.98 -6.74
N LEU A 61 2.93 9.41 -6.19
CA LEU A 61 1.56 9.80 -6.54
C LEU A 61 1.28 11.28 -6.25
N ALA A 62 1.81 11.82 -5.14
CA ALA A 62 1.72 13.24 -4.83
C ALA A 62 2.40 14.10 -5.91
N VAL A 63 3.60 13.73 -6.34
CA VAL A 63 4.36 14.45 -7.38
C VAL A 63 3.65 14.37 -8.73
N LEU A 64 3.16 13.20 -9.13
CA LEU A 64 2.38 13.04 -10.36
C LEU A 64 1.07 13.85 -10.32
N SER A 65 0.39 13.88 -9.17
CA SER A 65 -0.83 14.68 -8.99
C SER A 65 -0.57 16.17 -8.93
N TYR A 66 0.63 16.59 -8.54
CA TYR A 66 1.05 17.98 -8.53
C TYR A 66 1.39 18.48 -9.94
N PHE A 67 2.08 17.65 -10.72
CA PHE A 67 2.44 17.94 -12.11
C PHE A 67 1.48 17.26 -13.08
N THR A 68 0.20 17.64 -13.08
CA THR A 68 -0.79 17.02 -13.99
C THR A 68 -1.67 18.04 -14.69
N ILE A 69 -2.12 17.70 -15.90
CA ILE A 69 -3.18 18.42 -16.62
C ILE A 69 -4.59 17.91 -16.27
N LEU A 70 -4.68 16.81 -15.50
CA LEU A 70 -5.95 16.21 -15.11
C LEU A 70 -6.78 17.16 -14.24
N ASN A 71 -8.10 17.00 -14.31
CA ASN A 71 -9.01 17.62 -13.35
C ASN A 71 -8.71 17.11 -11.92
N GLU A 72 -8.85 17.99 -10.93
CA GLU A 72 -8.67 17.71 -9.51
C GLU A 72 -9.41 16.46 -9.04
N ASP A 73 -10.66 16.24 -9.47
CA ASP A 73 -11.45 15.08 -9.07
C ASP A 73 -10.85 13.76 -9.57
N ILE A 74 -10.36 13.73 -10.82
CA ILE A 74 -9.76 12.52 -11.40
C ILE A 74 -8.47 12.18 -10.67
N ALA A 75 -7.61 13.17 -10.44
CA ALA A 75 -6.38 12.98 -9.67
C ALA A 75 -6.67 12.50 -8.25
N LEU A 76 -7.67 13.10 -7.59
CA LEU A 76 -8.09 12.73 -6.23
C LEU A 76 -8.56 11.28 -6.16
N TRP A 77 -9.42 10.83 -7.07
CA TRP A 77 -9.88 9.44 -7.10
C TRP A 77 -8.76 8.45 -7.38
N CYS A 78 -7.83 8.78 -8.28
CA CYS A 78 -6.66 7.93 -8.56
C CYS A 78 -5.76 7.76 -7.33
N VAL A 79 -5.51 8.85 -6.60
CA VAL A 79 -4.73 8.84 -5.36
C VAL A 79 -5.45 8.06 -4.26
N LEU A 80 -6.73 8.34 -4.03
CA LEU A 80 -7.54 7.66 -3.02
C LEU A 80 -7.58 6.15 -3.25
N ALA A 81 -7.80 5.73 -4.48
CA ALA A 81 -7.92 4.32 -4.81
C ALA A 81 -6.61 3.55 -4.51
N ASN A 82 -5.45 4.12 -4.85
CA ASN A 82 -4.15 3.54 -4.48
C ASN A 82 -3.93 3.51 -2.96
N ILE A 83 -4.20 4.63 -2.27
CA ILE A 83 -4.05 4.72 -0.80
C ILE A 83 -4.91 3.66 -0.11
N LEU A 84 -6.14 3.42 -0.58
CA LEU A 84 -7.04 2.42 -0.02
C LEU A 84 -6.45 1.01 -0.13
N PHE A 85 -5.97 0.61 -1.32
CA PHE A 85 -5.38 -0.73 -1.50
C PHE A 85 -4.03 -0.92 -0.80
N PHE A 86 -3.19 0.12 -0.76
CA PHE A 86 -1.94 0.10 0.03
C PHE A 86 -2.24 -0.07 1.52
N SER A 87 -3.18 0.72 2.04
CA SER A 87 -3.58 0.65 3.46
C SER A 87 -4.17 -0.71 3.80
N PHE A 88 -5.05 -1.23 2.95
CA PHE A 88 -5.66 -2.55 3.12
C PHE A 88 -4.59 -3.66 3.15
N SER A 89 -3.64 -3.63 2.21
CA SER A 89 -2.56 -4.61 2.13
C SER A 89 -1.68 -4.58 3.39
N ILE A 90 -1.24 -3.39 3.82
CA ILE A 90 -0.46 -3.24 5.07
C ILE A 90 -1.23 -3.80 6.26
N LEU A 91 -2.51 -3.47 6.38
CA LEU A 91 -3.36 -3.92 7.49
C LEU A 91 -3.44 -5.45 7.53
N VAL A 92 -3.70 -6.10 6.40
CA VAL A 92 -3.73 -7.57 6.29
C VAL A 92 -2.39 -8.18 6.69
N TYR A 93 -1.26 -7.59 6.27
CA TYR A 93 0.07 -8.07 6.66
C TYR A 93 0.33 -7.91 8.16
N ILE A 94 -0.10 -6.81 8.77
CA ILE A 94 -0.01 -6.62 10.22
C ILE A 94 -0.85 -7.67 10.95
N ILE A 95 -2.07 -7.94 10.49
CA ILE A 95 -2.94 -8.96 11.06
C ILE A 95 -2.29 -10.34 10.98
N HIS A 96 -1.78 -10.75 9.82
CA HIS A 96 -1.06 -12.03 9.68
C HIS A 96 0.25 -12.08 10.47
N GLY A 97 0.94 -10.95 10.62
CA GLY A 97 2.11 -10.84 11.48
C GLY A 97 1.78 -11.05 12.97
N PHE A 98 0.61 -10.57 13.39
CA PHE A 98 0.14 -10.67 14.78
C PHE A 98 -0.42 -12.05 15.08
N LEU A 99 -1.28 -12.57 14.19
CA LEU A 99 -1.92 -13.87 14.34
C LEU A 99 -0.97 -15.04 14.07
N GLN A 100 0.07 -14.83 13.25
CA GLN A 100 0.99 -15.88 12.80
C GLN A 100 0.27 -17.11 12.24
N ASP A 101 -0.84 -16.86 11.55
CA ASP A 101 -1.81 -17.85 11.08
C ASP A 101 -1.45 -18.46 9.72
N THR A 102 -0.60 -17.77 8.95
CA THR A 102 -0.11 -18.22 7.65
C THR A 102 1.26 -17.67 7.31
N THR A 103 1.99 -18.42 6.49
CA THR A 103 3.22 -17.95 5.81
C THR A 103 2.96 -17.68 4.32
N ASN A 104 1.77 -17.98 3.82
CA ASN A 104 1.34 -17.70 2.45
C ASN A 104 -0.19 -17.52 2.41
N GLN A 105 -0.63 -16.27 2.33
CA GLN A 105 -2.04 -15.89 2.30
C GLN A 105 -2.82 -16.48 1.12
N PHE A 106 -2.14 -16.84 0.02
CA PHE A 106 -2.76 -17.43 -1.18
C PHE A 106 -2.82 -18.96 -1.15
N LYS A 107 -2.25 -19.59 -0.11
CA LYS A 107 -2.36 -21.04 0.06
C LYS A 107 -3.77 -21.40 0.49
N GLN A 108 -4.38 -22.37 -0.20
CA GLN A 108 -5.69 -22.88 0.17
C GLN A 108 -5.60 -23.89 1.33
N PRO A 109 -6.57 -23.90 2.27
CA PRO A 109 -7.63 -22.91 2.43
C PRO A 109 -7.07 -21.56 2.90
N HIS A 110 -7.57 -20.44 2.34
CA HIS A 110 -7.14 -19.10 2.74
C HIS A 110 -7.55 -18.85 4.19
N ARG A 111 -6.61 -18.49 5.06
CA ARG A 111 -6.87 -18.33 6.49
C ARG A 111 -6.78 -16.87 6.90
N LEU A 112 -7.64 -16.49 7.85
CA LEU A 112 -7.51 -15.27 8.63
C LEU A 112 -7.85 -15.63 10.09
N GLY A 113 -6.81 -15.86 10.89
CA GLY A 113 -6.92 -16.50 12.20
C GLY A 113 -7.53 -17.89 12.08
N HIS A 114 -8.66 -18.09 12.76
CA HIS A 114 -9.42 -19.34 12.72
C HIS A 114 -10.43 -19.43 11.57
N PHE A 115 -10.64 -18.34 10.82
CA PHE A 115 -11.61 -18.30 9.73
C PHE A 115 -10.97 -18.70 8.41
N SER A 116 -11.72 -19.44 7.58
CA SER A 116 -11.34 -19.71 6.20
C SER A 116 -12.08 -18.78 5.25
N LEU A 117 -11.34 -17.97 4.48
CA LEU A 117 -11.92 -17.09 3.48
C LEU A 117 -12.26 -17.87 2.19
N PRO A 118 -13.40 -17.57 1.55
CA PRO A 118 -13.75 -18.17 0.26
C PRO A 118 -12.71 -17.84 -0.81
N ALA A 119 -12.34 -18.83 -1.64
CA ALA A 119 -11.33 -18.63 -2.68
C ALA A 119 -11.71 -17.54 -3.70
N TRP A 120 -13.00 -17.41 -4.03
CA TRP A 120 -13.49 -16.40 -4.97
C TRP A 120 -13.26 -14.97 -4.45
N LEU A 121 -13.33 -14.76 -3.14
CA LEU A 121 -13.13 -13.44 -2.52
C LEU A 121 -11.68 -12.99 -2.70
N MET A 122 -10.72 -13.89 -2.48
CA MET A 122 -9.30 -13.60 -2.67
C MET A 122 -8.98 -13.28 -4.13
N THR A 123 -9.51 -14.07 -5.07
CA THR A 123 -9.36 -13.80 -6.50
C THR A 123 -9.94 -12.44 -6.87
N PHE A 124 -11.16 -12.12 -6.42
CA PHE A 124 -11.80 -10.84 -6.69
C PHE A 124 -10.99 -9.66 -6.12
N MET A 125 -10.52 -9.75 -4.88
CA MET A 125 -9.69 -8.71 -4.25
C MET A 125 -8.39 -8.48 -5.02
N MET A 126 -7.72 -9.55 -5.47
CA MET A 126 -6.50 -9.42 -6.27
C MET A 126 -6.75 -8.76 -7.62
N PHE A 127 -7.81 -9.14 -8.33
CA PHE A 127 -8.17 -8.46 -9.58
C PHE A 127 -8.51 -6.99 -9.36
N ALA A 128 -9.30 -6.68 -8.32
CA ALA A 128 -9.65 -5.32 -7.97
C ALA A 128 -8.40 -4.47 -7.67
N LEU A 129 -7.46 -5.01 -6.89
CA LEU A 129 -6.18 -4.37 -6.58
C LEU A 129 -5.37 -4.10 -7.85
N ILE A 130 -5.15 -5.12 -8.67
CA ILE A 130 -4.33 -5.02 -9.89
C ILE A 130 -4.91 -3.96 -10.85
N ILE A 131 -6.21 -4.04 -11.12
CA ILE A 131 -6.89 -3.11 -12.02
C ILE A 131 -6.80 -1.68 -11.46
N THR A 132 -7.05 -1.52 -10.17
CA THR A 132 -7.06 -0.20 -9.54
C THR A 132 -5.69 0.44 -9.55
N GLU A 133 -4.66 -0.24 -9.03
CA GLU A 133 -3.32 0.34 -8.89
C GLU A 133 -2.71 0.65 -10.27
N LEU A 134 -2.85 -0.27 -11.24
CA LEU A 134 -2.32 -0.05 -12.59
C LEU A 134 -3.03 1.07 -13.31
N LEU A 135 -4.37 1.07 -13.35
CA LEU A 135 -5.12 2.09 -14.09
C LEU A 135 -4.99 3.47 -13.45
N ALA A 136 -5.17 3.58 -12.14
CA ALA A 136 -5.07 4.87 -11.44
C ALA A 136 -3.67 5.48 -11.58
N THR A 137 -2.62 4.68 -11.46
CA THR A 137 -1.25 5.16 -11.65
C THR A 137 -0.99 5.52 -13.12
N ALA A 138 -1.46 4.72 -14.07
CA ALA A 138 -1.33 5.02 -15.50
C ALA A 138 -2.01 6.35 -15.86
N ILE A 139 -3.20 6.62 -15.34
CA ILE A 139 -3.92 7.89 -15.55
C ILE A 139 -3.06 9.06 -15.03
N LEU A 140 -2.54 8.98 -13.81
CA LEU A 140 -1.68 10.03 -13.24
C LEU A 140 -0.40 10.28 -14.06
N VAL A 141 0.25 9.19 -14.50
CA VAL A 141 1.44 9.26 -15.38
C VAL A 141 1.09 9.92 -16.71
N MET A 142 -0.01 9.51 -17.34
CA MET A 142 -0.46 10.11 -18.61
C MET A 142 -0.78 11.59 -18.44
N GLY A 143 -1.45 11.97 -17.35
CA GLY A 143 -1.72 13.37 -17.02
C GLY A 143 -0.45 14.20 -16.88
N THR A 144 0.60 13.62 -16.31
CA THR A 144 1.92 14.25 -16.17
C THR A 144 2.63 14.39 -17.51
N ILE A 145 2.65 13.33 -18.32
CA ILE A 145 3.26 13.33 -19.66
C ILE A 145 2.60 14.38 -20.54
N LEU A 146 1.27 14.42 -20.58
CA LEU A 146 0.52 15.38 -21.40
C LEU A 146 0.79 16.82 -20.97
N LEU A 147 0.88 17.09 -19.66
CA LEU A 147 1.26 18.41 -19.15
C LEU A 147 2.65 18.83 -19.70
N PHE A 148 3.63 17.93 -19.69
CA PHE A 148 4.98 18.24 -20.16
C PHE A 148 5.10 18.38 -21.67
N LEU A 149 4.27 17.67 -22.44
CA LEU A 149 4.22 17.83 -23.90
C LEU A 149 3.46 19.09 -24.35
N SER A 150 2.57 19.62 -23.52
CA SER A 150 1.81 20.84 -23.81
C SER A 150 2.57 22.14 -23.52
N LYS A 151 3.78 22.04 -22.97
CA LYS A 151 4.68 23.17 -22.67
C LYS A 151 5.78 23.23 -23.72
#